data_AF-A0AB34KW32-F1
#
_entry.id   AF-A0AB34KW32-F1
#
_cell.length_a   1.000
_cell.length_b   1.000
_cell.length_c   1.000
_cell.angle_alpha   90.00
_cell.angle_beta   90.00
_cell.angle_gamma   90.00
#
_symmetry.space_group_name_H-M   'P 1'
#
loop_
_entity.id
_entity.type
_entity.pdbx_description
1 polymer ?
#
loop_
_entity_poly.entity_id
_entity_poly.type
_entity_poly.pdbx_seq_one_letter_code
_entity_poly.pdbx_strand_id
1 'polypeptide(L)'
;MHLSTALLTALTTLATALPTNYTNAPGASTNNPTDFLLLTTTSPDPRTNSTLLPNANLTSLFDPLAQTNYLLRLTGPGYNTLPRFNLTSDGTLETEAAGPHGVGEFEYNSTRVAAGEELMFAPAKQGKGNLALEGGFLLTVGGEREGWRVCEGDLGQQVVSWKGNDSSCTDTYVQAVQNPPY
;
A
#
# COMPACT_ATOMS: atom_id res chain seq x y z
N MET A 1 -3.17 -37.39 -64.32
CA MET A 1 -4.05 -37.63 -63.16
C MET A 1 -3.38 -37.03 -61.94
N HIS A 2 -4.11 -36.13 -61.26
CA HIS A 2 -3.94 -35.57 -59.91
C HIS A 2 -2.63 -34.78 -59.63
N LEU A 3 -2.64 -33.44 -59.64
CA LEU A 3 -3.10 -32.51 -58.58
C LEU A 3 -2.73 -32.96 -57.16
N SER A 4 -1.80 -32.24 -56.52
CA SER A 4 -2.06 -31.68 -55.18
C SER A 4 -1.03 -30.62 -54.82
N THR A 5 -1.46 -29.37 -54.90
CA THR A 5 -0.84 -28.16 -54.34
C THR A 5 -1.19 -28.07 -52.86
N ALA A 6 -0.21 -27.82 -51.99
CA ALA A 6 -0.47 -27.42 -50.61
C ALA A 6 0.40 -26.20 -50.25
N LEU A 7 -0.30 -25.12 -49.90
CA LEU A 7 0.18 -23.86 -49.31
C LEU A 7 1.01 -24.11 -48.04
N LEU A 8 1.92 -23.19 -47.72
CA LEU A 8 1.91 -22.49 -46.43
C LEU A 8 2.74 -21.20 -46.52
N THR A 9 2.06 -20.05 -46.57
CA THR A 9 2.63 -18.72 -46.39
C THR A 9 2.76 -18.43 -44.89
N ALA A 10 3.98 -18.22 -44.40
CA ALA A 10 4.23 -17.71 -43.05
C ALA A 10 4.63 -16.23 -43.13
N LEU A 11 3.70 -15.32 -42.78
CA LEU A 11 4.03 -13.93 -42.48
C LEU A 11 4.41 -13.84 -41.00
N THR A 12 5.69 -13.64 -40.70
CA THR A 12 6.15 -13.26 -39.36
C THR A 12 6.25 -11.74 -39.29
N THR A 13 5.26 -11.09 -38.68
CA THR A 13 5.35 -9.68 -38.28
C THR A 13 6.11 -9.57 -36.97
N LEU A 14 7.36 -9.11 -37.01
CA LEU A 14 8.09 -8.64 -35.84
C LEU A 14 7.50 -7.29 -35.41
N ALA A 15 6.68 -7.28 -34.36
CA ALA A 15 6.31 -6.06 -33.67
C ALA A 15 7.49 -5.64 -32.77
N THR A 16 8.30 -4.69 -33.22
CA THR A 16 9.28 -4.01 -32.38
C THR A 16 8.52 -3.10 -31.42
N ALA A 17 8.34 -3.54 -30.16
CA ALA A 17 7.86 -2.67 -29.10
C ALA A 17 8.90 -1.56 -28.86
N LEU A 18 8.48 -0.30 -29.03
CA LEU A 18 9.29 0.85 -28.66
C LEU A 18 9.46 0.89 -27.14
N PRO A 19 10.65 1.24 -26.61
CA PRO A 19 10.79 1.54 -25.20
C PRO A 19 9.97 2.80 -24.89
N THR A 20 8.94 2.66 -24.07
CA THR A 20 8.29 3.80 -23.42
C THR A 20 9.31 4.43 -22.48
N ASN A 21 9.86 5.57 -22.88
CA ASN A 21 10.60 6.45 -21.99
C ASN A 21 9.63 6.90 -20.88
N TYR A 22 9.72 6.27 -19.72
CA TYR A 22 9.14 6.81 -18.49
C TYR A 22 9.85 8.13 -18.22
N THR A 23 9.16 9.23 -18.54
CA THR A 23 9.57 10.56 -18.09
C THR A 23 9.55 10.54 -16.57
N ASN A 24 10.74 10.53 -15.96
CA ASN A 24 10.92 10.75 -14.53
C ASN A 24 10.07 11.96 -14.11
N ALA A 25 9.13 11.73 -13.20
CA ALA A 25 8.38 12.80 -12.57
C ALA A 25 9.36 13.81 -11.94
N PRO A 26 9.11 15.12 -12.07
CA PRO A 26 10.01 16.12 -11.53
C PRO A 26 9.96 16.11 -9.99
N GLY A 27 11.09 15.79 -9.36
CA GLY A 27 11.35 16.04 -7.94
C GLY A 27 10.91 14.94 -6.97
N ALA A 28 11.53 13.76 -7.04
CA ALA A 28 11.52 12.86 -5.88
C ALA A 28 12.30 13.55 -4.74
N SER A 29 11.63 13.88 -3.65
CA SER A 29 12.30 14.21 -2.39
C SER A 29 13.20 13.03 -2.03
N THR A 30 14.50 13.23 -1.94
CA THR A 30 15.46 12.18 -1.54
C THR A 30 15.30 11.77 -0.07
N ASN A 31 14.48 12.51 0.68
CA ASN A 31 14.17 12.22 2.06
C ASN A 31 12.72 11.76 2.15
N ASN A 32 12.52 10.54 2.67
CA ASN A 32 11.21 10.08 3.08
C ASN A 32 10.62 11.08 4.08
N PRO A 33 9.32 11.41 3.99
CA PRO A 33 8.67 12.18 5.03
C PRO A 33 8.81 11.44 6.36
N THR A 34 8.98 12.20 7.42
CA THR A 34 8.78 11.75 8.79
C THR A 34 7.41 12.23 9.24
N ASP A 35 6.83 11.56 10.23
CA ASP A 35 5.59 11.98 10.88
C ASP A 35 4.40 12.17 9.90
N PHE A 36 4.18 11.16 9.05
CA PHE A 36 3.16 11.20 8.00
C PHE A 36 1.91 10.38 8.36
N LEU A 37 0.80 10.72 7.74
CA LEU A 37 -0.42 9.91 7.73
C LEU A 37 -0.35 8.91 6.58
N LEU A 38 -0.94 7.73 6.78
CA LEU A 38 -1.22 6.81 5.70
C LEU A 38 -2.68 6.95 5.26
N LEU A 39 -2.88 7.03 3.95
CA LEU A 39 -4.20 6.98 3.34
C LEU A 39 -4.21 6.05 2.14
N THR A 40 -5.38 5.55 1.80
CA THR A 40 -5.62 4.83 0.55
C THR A 40 -6.18 5.78 -0.49
N THR A 41 -5.85 5.59 -1.77
CA THR A 41 -6.36 6.37 -2.90
C THR A 41 -6.43 5.51 -4.15
N THR A 42 -7.18 5.97 -5.14
CA THR A 42 -7.21 5.35 -6.49
C THR A 42 -6.09 5.87 -7.41
N SER A 43 -5.31 6.85 -6.97
CA SER A 43 -4.21 7.44 -7.76
C SER A 43 -2.88 6.73 -7.53
N PRO A 44 -2.22 6.22 -8.60
CA PRO A 44 -0.85 5.72 -8.52
C PRO A 44 0.19 6.84 -8.42
N ASP A 45 -0.17 8.08 -8.74
CA ASP A 45 0.79 9.19 -8.78
C ASP A 45 1.17 9.62 -7.35
N PRO A 46 2.46 9.60 -6.97
CA PRO A 46 2.91 10.11 -5.67
C PRO A 46 2.57 11.61 -5.52
N ARG A 47 1.86 11.99 -4.45
CA ARG A 47 1.53 13.40 -4.18
C ARG A 47 1.64 13.75 -2.70
N THR A 48 2.20 14.92 -2.41
CA THR A 48 2.25 15.48 -1.05
C THR A 48 0.92 16.06 -0.59
N ASN A 49 0.17 16.69 -1.52
CA ASN A 49 -1.10 17.34 -1.20
C ASN A 49 -2.25 16.32 -1.31
N SER A 50 -2.71 15.86 -0.17
CA SER A 50 -3.77 14.86 -0.02
C SER A 50 -5.13 15.30 -0.57
N THR A 51 -5.41 16.61 -0.60
CA THR A 51 -6.66 17.15 -1.18
C THR A 51 -6.76 16.96 -2.69
N LEU A 52 -5.64 16.65 -3.36
CA LEU A 52 -5.59 16.34 -4.79
C LEU A 52 -5.68 14.83 -5.07
N LEU A 53 -5.72 13.98 -4.03
CA LEU A 53 -5.80 12.53 -4.18
C LEU A 53 -7.28 12.11 -4.31
N PRO A 54 -7.66 11.43 -5.41
CA PRO A 54 -9.03 10.99 -5.61
C PRO A 54 -9.37 9.82 -4.69
N ASN A 55 -10.60 9.80 -4.17
CA ASN A 55 -11.11 8.73 -3.30
C ASN A 55 -10.18 8.44 -2.12
N ALA A 56 -9.66 9.50 -1.49
CA ALA A 56 -8.69 9.40 -0.42
C ALA A 56 -9.37 9.07 0.92
N ASN A 57 -9.01 7.92 1.52
CA ASN A 57 -9.49 7.51 2.83
C ASN A 57 -8.32 7.38 3.81
N LEU A 58 -8.41 8.08 4.95
CA LEU A 58 -7.45 7.95 6.03
C LEU A 58 -7.48 6.54 6.62
N THR A 59 -6.36 6.13 7.22
CA THR A 59 -6.23 4.84 7.88
C THR A 59 -5.99 4.97 9.38
N SER A 60 -6.31 3.91 10.11
CA SER A 60 -6.05 3.77 11.54
C SER A 60 -5.66 2.35 11.89
N LEU A 61 -4.89 2.18 12.97
CA LEU A 61 -4.66 0.85 13.52
C LEU A 61 -5.95 0.29 14.12
N PHE A 62 -6.10 -1.03 14.03
CA PHE A 62 -7.30 -1.73 14.43
C PHE A 62 -6.99 -3.12 14.96
N ASP A 63 -7.56 -3.43 16.12
CA ASP A 63 -7.54 -4.75 16.72
C ASP A 63 -8.96 -5.34 16.65
N PRO A 64 -9.26 -6.21 15.66
CA PRO A 64 -10.58 -6.81 15.53
C PRO A 64 -10.91 -7.80 16.64
N LEU A 65 -9.93 -8.56 17.13
CA LEU A 65 -10.17 -9.80 17.89
C LEU A 65 -9.30 -9.93 19.15
N ALA A 66 -8.82 -8.82 19.73
CA ALA A 66 -7.88 -8.84 20.84
C ALA A 66 -6.57 -9.58 20.50
N GLN A 67 -6.12 -9.43 19.26
CA GLN A 67 -4.93 -10.10 18.73
C GLN A 67 -3.66 -9.28 19.00
N THR A 68 -2.50 -9.95 18.99
CA THR A 68 -1.22 -9.27 19.26
C THR A 68 -0.88 -8.24 18.19
N ASN A 69 -1.20 -8.51 16.92
CA ASN A 69 -0.86 -7.63 15.81
C ASN A 69 -2.08 -6.81 15.40
N TYR A 70 -1.91 -5.51 15.31
CA TYR A 70 -2.95 -4.61 14.85
C TYR A 70 -2.94 -4.56 13.32
N LEU A 71 -4.10 -4.48 12.71
CA LEU A 71 -4.27 -4.30 11.27
C LEU A 71 -4.33 -2.82 10.94
N LEU A 72 -3.99 -2.46 9.69
CA LEU A 72 -4.32 -1.15 9.15
C LEU A 72 -5.68 -1.21 8.45
N ARG A 73 -6.62 -0.35 8.85
CA ARG A 73 -7.93 -0.24 8.21
C ARG A 73 -8.25 1.17 7.76
N LEU A 74 -9.26 1.33 6.91
CA LEU A 74 -9.85 2.63 6.64
C LEU A 74 -10.56 3.17 7.89
N THR A 75 -10.36 4.46 8.14
CA THR A 75 -11.00 5.19 9.23
C THR A 75 -12.47 5.44 8.88
N GLY A 76 -13.38 4.92 9.71
CA GLY A 76 -14.81 5.18 9.59
C GLY A 76 -15.22 6.54 10.20
N PRO A 77 -16.47 6.98 9.97
CA PRO A 77 -17.02 8.17 10.63
C PRO A 77 -16.91 8.09 12.16
N GLY A 78 -16.49 9.18 12.81
CA GLY A 78 -16.42 9.29 14.28
C GLY A 78 -15.14 8.77 14.94
N TYR A 79 -14.15 8.30 14.17
CA TYR A 79 -12.84 7.95 14.71
C TYR A 79 -11.91 9.17 14.77
N ASN A 80 -11.43 9.49 15.97
CA ASN A 80 -10.64 10.69 16.25
C ASN A 80 -9.11 10.44 16.25
N THR A 81 -8.65 9.23 15.97
CA THR A 81 -7.22 8.92 15.97
C THR A 81 -6.70 8.83 14.54
N LEU A 82 -5.74 9.70 14.24
CA LEU A 82 -5.02 9.75 12.98
C LEU A 82 -3.56 9.38 13.26
N PRO A 83 -3.22 8.08 13.30
CA PRO A 83 -1.88 7.65 13.64
C PRO A 83 -0.86 8.24 12.68
N ARG A 84 0.26 8.66 13.26
CA ARG A 84 1.41 9.17 12.53
C ARG A 84 2.43 8.07 12.39
N PHE A 85 3.02 7.96 11.20
CA PHE A 85 3.94 6.92 10.84
C PHE A 85 5.31 7.51 10.47
N ASN A 86 6.34 6.72 10.72
CA ASN A 86 7.67 6.90 10.19
C ASN A 86 8.08 5.64 9.42
N LEU A 87 8.88 5.79 8.36
CA LEU A 87 9.47 4.66 7.67
C LEU A 87 10.96 4.58 8.05
N THR A 88 11.33 3.49 8.71
CA THR A 88 12.73 3.22 9.07
C THR A 88 13.59 2.92 7.85
N SER A 89 14.91 3.07 8.00
CA SER A 89 15.88 2.67 6.98
C SER A 89 15.86 1.17 6.65
N ASP A 90 15.33 0.35 7.56
CA ASP A 90 15.20 -1.10 7.40
C ASP A 90 13.89 -1.53 6.70
N GLY A 91 13.06 -0.56 6.29
CA GLY A 91 11.83 -0.81 5.52
C GLY A 91 10.65 -1.23 6.37
N THR A 92 10.59 -0.76 7.61
CA THR A 92 9.51 -0.99 8.58
C THR A 92 8.80 0.32 8.88
N LEU A 93 7.47 0.34 8.83
CA LEU A 93 6.66 1.45 9.31
C LEU A 93 6.55 1.39 10.84
N GLU A 94 6.79 2.51 11.50
CA GLU A 94 6.69 2.69 12.94
C GLU A 94 5.57 3.69 13.25
N THR A 95 4.78 3.44 14.29
CA THR A 95 3.75 4.36 14.79
C THR A 95 3.54 4.16 16.29
N GLU A 96 3.09 5.21 16.98
CA GLU A 96 2.68 5.12 18.37
C GLU A 96 1.16 5.03 18.44
N ALA A 97 0.65 4.10 19.26
CA ALA A 97 -0.77 3.96 19.49
C ALA A 97 -1.06 3.44 20.90
N ALA A 98 -2.30 3.63 21.33
CA ALA A 98 -2.76 3.07 22.59
C ALA A 98 -2.66 1.53 22.58
N GLY A 99 -2.26 0.96 23.72
CA GLY A 99 -2.23 -0.48 23.93
C GLY A 99 -3.62 -1.11 23.93
N PRO A 100 -3.69 -2.45 24.02
CA PRO A 100 -4.95 -3.16 24.21
C PRO A 100 -5.77 -2.57 25.35
N HIS A 101 -7.07 -2.41 25.13
CA HIS A 101 -8.02 -1.77 26.07
C HIS A 101 -7.70 -0.30 26.42
N GLY A 102 -6.87 0.39 25.64
CA GLY A 102 -6.53 1.79 25.86
C GLY A 102 -5.56 2.02 27.01
N VAL A 103 -4.88 0.98 27.49
CA VAL A 103 -3.92 1.06 28.60
C VAL A 103 -2.52 1.31 28.04
N GLY A 104 -1.95 2.47 28.35
CA GLY A 104 -0.59 2.84 27.93
C GLY A 104 -0.49 3.18 26.44
N GLU A 105 0.66 3.75 26.05
CA GLU A 105 1.05 3.95 24.66
C GLU A 105 2.23 3.03 24.35
N PHE A 106 2.20 2.45 23.17
CA PHE A 106 3.22 1.52 22.70
C PHE A 106 3.64 1.90 21.29
N GLU A 107 4.91 1.62 20.98
CA GLU A 107 5.41 1.65 19.61
C GLU A 107 4.99 0.37 18.90
N TYR A 108 4.37 0.54 17.74
CA TYR A 108 3.94 -0.51 16.84
C TYR A 108 4.76 -0.45 15.55
N ASN A 109 5.27 -1.61 15.16
CA ASN A 109 6.14 -1.77 14.01
C ASN A 109 5.49 -2.69 12.98
N SER A 110 5.49 -2.31 11.70
CA SER A 110 4.95 -3.17 10.65
C SER A 110 5.74 -4.47 10.54
N THR A 111 5.04 -5.58 10.46
CA THR A 111 5.64 -6.86 10.08
C THR A 111 6.07 -6.83 8.61
N ARG A 112 6.94 -7.77 8.21
CA ARG A 112 7.33 -7.91 6.80
C ARG A 112 6.13 -8.40 5.99
N VAL A 113 5.72 -7.64 4.98
CA VAL A 113 4.50 -7.89 4.20
C VAL A 113 4.71 -9.04 3.20
N ALA A 114 3.80 -10.01 3.17
CA ALA A 114 3.74 -11.05 2.14
C ALA A 114 2.46 -10.99 1.30
N ALA A 115 2.46 -11.67 0.17
CA ALA A 115 1.28 -11.74 -0.71
C ALA A 115 0.17 -12.55 -0.04
N GLY A 116 -1.06 -12.04 -0.13
CA GLY A 116 -2.23 -12.61 0.51
C GLY A 116 -2.37 -12.23 1.99
N GLU A 117 -1.50 -11.38 2.53
CA GLU A 117 -1.53 -10.94 3.93
C GLU A 117 -1.99 -9.49 4.07
N GLU A 118 -2.61 -9.21 5.21
CA GLU A 118 -2.94 -7.88 5.66
C GLU A 118 -1.67 -7.12 6.08
N LEU A 119 -1.70 -5.79 6.02
CA LEU A 119 -0.65 -4.98 6.61
C LEU A 119 -0.81 -4.96 8.14
N MET A 120 0.07 -5.69 8.83
CA MET A 120 0.01 -5.88 10.28
C MET A 120 1.13 -5.12 11.01
N PHE A 121 0.83 -4.70 12.24
CA PHE A 121 1.70 -3.97 13.13
C PHE A 121 1.80 -4.65 14.50
N ALA A 122 3.01 -4.99 14.93
CA ALA A 122 3.27 -5.65 16.20
C ALA A 122 3.80 -4.65 17.25
N PRO A 123 3.44 -4.77 18.54
CA PRO A 123 3.96 -3.93 19.63
C PRO A 123 5.37 -4.40 20.06
N ALA A 124 6.24 -4.63 19.10
CA ALA A 124 7.60 -5.12 19.30
C ALA A 124 8.46 -4.78 18.09
N LYS A 125 9.77 -4.56 18.33
CA LYS A 125 10.74 -4.33 17.28
C LYS A 125 10.70 -5.46 16.23
N GLN A 126 10.61 -5.07 14.96
CA GLN A 126 10.64 -6.01 13.85
C GLN A 126 12.04 -6.13 13.25
N GLY A 127 12.27 -7.24 12.53
CA GLY A 127 13.46 -7.39 11.69
C GLY A 127 13.40 -6.49 10.46
N LYS A 128 14.27 -6.77 9.47
CA LYS A 128 14.27 -6.05 8.20
C LYS A 128 12.92 -6.22 7.48
N GLY A 129 12.23 -5.11 7.25
CA GLY A 129 10.99 -5.05 6.49
C GLY A 129 11.23 -5.01 4.98
N ASN A 130 10.18 -4.70 4.24
CA ASN A 130 10.19 -4.62 2.78
C ASN A 130 9.36 -3.45 2.25
N LEU A 131 9.08 -2.45 3.08
CA LEU A 131 8.35 -1.25 2.68
C LEU A 131 9.31 -0.14 2.25
N ALA A 132 8.91 0.61 1.23
CA ALA A 132 9.63 1.81 0.77
C ALA A 132 8.64 2.87 0.26
N LEU A 133 9.06 4.13 0.20
CA LEU A 133 8.28 5.22 -0.40
C LEU A 133 8.85 5.61 -1.78
N GLU A 134 8.15 5.24 -2.84
CA GLU A 134 8.45 5.71 -4.20
C GLU A 134 8.03 7.17 -4.35
N GLY A 135 8.93 7.98 -4.93
CA GLY A 135 8.73 9.43 -5.04
C GLY A 135 8.63 10.15 -3.70
N GLY A 136 8.96 9.48 -2.58
CA GLY A 136 8.79 9.98 -1.22
C GLY A 136 7.37 9.93 -0.68
N PHE A 137 6.39 9.37 -1.42
CA PHE A 137 4.98 9.36 -0.97
C PHE A 137 4.29 8.01 -1.18
N LEU A 138 4.53 7.32 -2.29
CA LEU A 138 3.79 6.10 -2.62
C LEU A 138 4.40 4.90 -1.90
N LEU A 139 3.63 4.23 -1.05
CA LEU A 139 4.10 3.04 -0.33
C LEU A 139 4.19 1.85 -1.28
N THR A 140 5.34 1.17 -1.26
CA THR A 140 5.65 0.01 -2.09
C THR A 140 6.03 -1.18 -1.23
N VAL A 141 5.85 -2.39 -1.75
CA VAL A 141 6.31 -3.64 -1.12
C VAL A 141 7.36 -4.27 -2.01
N GLY A 142 8.60 -4.36 -1.53
CA GLY A 142 9.72 -4.87 -2.32
C GLY A 142 10.01 -4.06 -3.58
N GLY A 143 9.62 -2.78 -3.62
CA GLY A 143 9.71 -1.92 -4.80
C GLY A 143 8.52 -2.02 -5.76
N GLU A 144 7.53 -2.88 -5.49
CA GLU A 144 6.30 -2.94 -6.27
C GLU A 144 5.26 -1.95 -5.74
N ARG A 145 4.70 -1.13 -6.63
CA ARG A 145 3.61 -0.17 -6.34
C ARG A 145 2.21 -0.78 -6.44
N GLU A 146 2.04 -1.77 -7.31
CA GLU A 146 0.77 -2.43 -7.61
C GLU A 146 0.63 -3.69 -6.76
N GLY A 147 -0.54 -3.86 -6.15
CA GLY A 147 -0.83 -5.00 -5.28
C GLY A 147 -1.50 -4.61 -3.98
N TRP A 148 -1.48 -3.34 -3.59
CA TRP A 148 -2.30 -2.89 -2.47
C TRP A 148 -3.77 -3.05 -2.77
N ARG A 149 -4.51 -3.61 -1.81
CA ARG A 149 -5.95 -3.79 -1.89
C ARG A 149 -6.59 -3.40 -0.56
N VAL A 150 -7.83 -2.98 -0.63
CA VAL A 150 -8.71 -2.87 0.54
C VAL A 150 -9.66 -4.06 0.50
N CYS A 151 -9.62 -4.91 1.53
CA CYS A 151 -10.44 -6.11 1.64
C CYS A 151 -11.39 -5.99 2.84
N GLU A 152 -12.49 -6.75 2.83
CA GLU A 152 -13.35 -6.85 4.01
C GLU A 152 -12.70 -7.78 5.05
N GLY A 153 -12.49 -7.29 6.26
CA GLY A 153 -11.95 -8.05 7.39
C GLY A 153 -13.05 -8.73 8.20
N ASP A 154 -12.66 -9.52 9.20
CA ASP A 154 -13.53 -10.43 9.96
C ASP A 154 -14.78 -9.80 10.61
N LEU A 155 -14.73 -8.49 10.92
CA LEU A 155 -15.85 -7.77 11.51
C LEU A 155 -16.49 -6.75 10.55
N GLY A 156 -16.24 -6.89 9.23
CA GLY A 156 -16.81 -6.05 8.16
C GLY A 156 -16.07 -4.72 7.91
N GLN A 157 -14.93 -4.49 8.56
CA GLN A 157 -14.11 -3.30 8.34
C GLN A 157 -13.27 -3.47 7.08
N GLN A 158 -12.93 -2.36 6.46
CA GLN A 158 -12.09 -2.33 5.28
C GLN A 158 -10.61 -2.28 5.68
N VAL A 159 -9.88 -3.39 5.51
CA VAL A 159 -8.48 -3.56 5.90
C VAL A 159 -7.53 -3.50 4.71
N VAL A 160 -6.34 -2.94 4.90
CA VAL A 160 -5.32 -2.82 3.87
C VAL A 160 -4.52 -4.12 3.78
N SER A 161 -4.48 -4.70 2.59
CA SER A 161 -3.82 -5.98 2.30
C SER A 161 -2.92 -5.91 1.09
N TRP A 162 -1.90 -6.77 1.04
CA TRP A 162 -1.01 -6.91 -0.11
C TRP A 162 -1.36 -8.14 -0.93
N LYS A 163 -1.69 -7.92 -2.20
CA LYS A 163 -2.12 -8.94 -3.17
C LYS A 163 -3.21 -9.85 -2.59
N GLY A 164 -4.14 -9.27 -1.83
CA GLY A 164 -5.31 -9.98 -1.29
C GLY A 164 -6.11 -10.62 -2.41
N ASN A 165 -6.52 -11.87 -2.23
CA ASN A 165 -7.19 -12.67 -3.26
C ASN A 165 -8.69 -12.88 -2.98
N ASP A 166 -9.21 -12.30 -1.90
CA ASP A 166 -10.63 -12.38 -1.58
C ASP A 166 -11.47 -11.57 -2.59
N SER A 167 -12.69 -12.05 -2.86
CA SER A 167 -13.64 -11.38 -3.76
C SER A 167 -14.10 -9.99 -3.29
N SER A 168 -13.98 -9.70 -1.99
CA SER A 168 -14.25 -8.38 -1.40
C SER A 168 -13.14 -7.36 -1.67
N CYS A 169 -11.95 -7.81 -2.09
CA CYS A 169 -10.80 -6.94 -2.25
C CYS A 169 -10.93 -6.01 -3.48
N THR A 170 -10.77 -4.71 -3.24
CA THR A 170 -10.71 -3.68 -4.27
C THR A 170 -9.29 -3.10 -4.36
N ASP A 171 -8.79 -2.91 -5.58
CA ASP A 171 -7.45 -2.37 -5.81
C ASP A 171 -7.32 -0.93 -5.29
N THR A 172 -6.16 -0.61 -4.72
CA THR A 172 -5.87 0.72 -4.19
C THR A 172 -4.38 1.05 -4.29
N TYR A 173 -4.02 2.25 -3.87
CA TYR A 173 -2.65 2.69 -3.60
C TYR A 173 -2.60 3.28 -2.20
N VAL A 174 -1.47 3.09 -1.52
CA VAL A 174 -1.25 3.65 -0.19
C VAL A 174 -0.26 4.80 -0.31
N GLN A 175 -0.61 5.98 0.21
CA GLN A 175 0.25 7.16 0.19
C GLN A 175 0.54 7.70 1.59
N ALA A 176 1.78 8.13 1.78
CA ALA A 176 2.25 8.93 2.89
C ALA A 176 1.97 10.41 2.62
N VAL A 177 1.20 11.06 3.47
CA VAL A 177 0.85 12.49 3.34
C VAL A 177 1.02 13.23 4.67
N GLN A 178 1.26 14.54 4.62
CA GLN A 178 1.44 15.33 5.85
C GLN A 178 0.12 15.73 6.51
N ASN A 179 -0.93 15.94 5.71
CA ASN A 179 -2.21 16.46 6.17
C ASN A 179 -3.36 15.56 5.70
N PRO A 180 -4.48 15.49 6.43
CA PRO A 180 -5.70 14.83 5.98
C PRO A 180 -6.22 15.37 4.62
N PRO A 181 -6.92 14.55 3.81
CA PRO A 181 -7.42 14.97 2.50
C PRO A 181 -8.66 15.88 2.55
N TYR A 182 -9.23 16.14 3.73
CA TYR A 182 -10.44 16.95 3.96
C TYR A 182 -10.35 17.74 5.27
#